data_AF-A0A4S8QJI1-F1
#
_entry.id   AF-A0A4S8QJI1-F1
#
_cell.length_a   1.000
_cell.length_b   1.000
_cell.length_c   1.000
_cell.angle_alpha   90.00
_cell.angle_beta   90.00
_cell.angle_gamma   90.00
#
_symmetry.space_group_name_H-M   'P 1'
#
loop_
_entity.id
_entity.type
_entity.pdbx_description
1 polymer ?
#
loop_
_entity_poly.entity_id
_entity_poly.type
_entity_poly.pdbx_seq_one_letter_code
_entity_poly.pdbx_strand_id
1 'polypeptide(L)'
;MKDLDISKEGGWGWLHLHKSASHVGREWTNTGEVRSDRGLKQRDREFIRTAPCPPQLAAILLDYQKEPDFKPGPDGQLFTRSDENLLAECTIRRVFHDARSETFSSNDLKTP
;
A
#
# COMPACT_ATOMS: atom_id res chain seq x y z
N MET A 1 12.21 -7.17 5.56
CA MET A 1 10.85 -7.08 5.00
C MET A 1 10.18 -8.45 5.18
N LYS A 2 9.28 -8.59 6.16
CA LYS A 2 8.73 -9.89 6.60
C LYS A 2 7.35 -10.20 6.00
N ASP A 3 6.73 -9.17 5.41
CA ASP A 3 5.33 -9.20 4.99
C ASP A 3 5.13 -9.37 3.49
N LEU A 4 6.25 -9.47 2.77
CA LEU A 4 6.32 -9.71 1.33
C LEU A 4 6.90 -11.10 1.10
N ASP A 5 6.02 -12.09 1.01
CA ASP A 5 6.41 -13.47 0.72
C ASP A 5 6.44 -13.68 -0.80
N ILE A 6 7.54 -13.25 -1.42
CA ILE A 6 7.74 -13.30 -2.87
C ILE A 6 9.09 -13.95 -3.14
N SER A 7 9.12 -14.94 -4.05
CA SER A 7 10.37 -15.53 -4.51
C SER A 7 11.24 -14.47 -5.21
N LYS A 8 12.55 -14.49 -4.97
CA LYS A 8 13.50 -13.56 -5.59
C LYS A 8 13.56 -13.68 -7.12
N GLU A 9 13.15 -14.82 -7.65
CA GLU A 9 13.07 -15.09 -9.09
C GLU A 9 11.76 -14.57 -9.71
N GLY A 10 10.89 -13.96 -8.90
CA GLY A 10 9.54 -13.56 -9.28
C GLY A 10 8.55 -14.72 -9.22
N GLY A 11 7.40 -14.56 -9.87
CA GLY A 11 6.31 -15.53 -9.83
C GLY A 11 5.29 -15.23 -8.75
N TRP A 12 4.47 -16.23 -8.41
CA TRP A 12 3.43 -16.08 -7.40
C TRP A 12 4.03 -15.89 -6.00
N GLY A 13 3.35 -15.06 -5.21
CA GLY A 13 3.68 -14.85 -3.81
C GLY A 13 2.47 -14.43 -2.98
N TRP A 14 2.72 -13.97 -1.76
CA TRP A 14 1.71 -13.53 -0.81
C TRP A 14 2.08 -12.19 -0.16
N LEU A 15 1.06 -11.35 0.02
CA LEU A 15 1.14 -10.10 0.75
C LEU A 15 0.47 -10.26 2.11
N HIS A 16 1.19 -9.98 3.19
CA HIS A 16 0.69 -10.08 4.55
C HIS A 16 0.31 -8.69 5.08
N LEU A 17 -1.00 -8.41 5.10
CA LEU A 17 -1.55 -7.11 5.49
C LEU A 17 -1.99 -7.14 6.96
N HIS A 18 -1.22 -6.49 7.83
CA HIS A 18 -1.44 -6.47 9.28
C HIS A 18 -2.56 -5.54 9.73
N LYS A 19 -2.60 -4.32 9.19
CA LYS A 19 -3.51 -3.26 9.67
C LYS A 19 -4.08 -2.47 8.51
N SER A 20 -5.36 -2.09 8.62
CA SER A 20 -5.96 -1.09 7.74
C SER A 20 -5.69 0.31 8.30
N ALA A 21 -4.65 0.98 7.80
CA ALA A 21 -4.31 2.35 8.18
C ALA A 21 -5.17 3.37 7.40
N SER A 22 -6.50 3.26 7.48
CA SER A 22 -7.42 4.13 6.74
C SER A 22 -7.31 5.58 7.22
N HIS A 23 -7.17 6.50 6.27
CA HIS A 23 -7.12 7.95 6.51
C HIS A 23 -8.56 8.45 6.72
N VAL A 24 -8.98 8.65 7.96
CA VAL A 24 -10.36 9.06 8.30
C VAL A 24 -10.43 10.48 8.89
N GLY A 25 -9.29 11.15 9.05
CA GLY A 25 -9.19 12.47 9.65
C GLY A 25 -9.10 12.40 11.17
N ARG A 26 -8.33 13.32 11.79
CA ARG A 26 -8.05 13.33 13.24
C ARG A 26 -9.32 13.34 14.09
N GLU A 27 -10.33 14.08 13.63
CA GLU A 27 -11.63 14.25 14.28
C GLU A 27 -12.46 12.95 14.38
N TRP A 28 -12.06 11.90 13.63
CA TRP A 28 -12.77 10.63 13.56
C TRP A 28 -11.94 9.44 14.05
N THR A 29 -10.79 9.69 14.68
CA THR A 29 -9.96 8.69 15.36
C THR A 29 -10.02 8.88 16.87
N ASN A 30 -10.09 7.77 17.61
CA ASN A 30 -10.02 7.82 19.08
C ASN A 30 -8.61 8.18 19.59
N THR A 31 -7.61 8.23 18.70
CA THR A 31 -6.20 8.52 19.00
C THR A 31 -5.79 9.96 18.63
N GLY A 32 -6.64 10.72 17.93
CA GLY A 32 -6.29 12.05 17.42
C GLY A 32 -5.30 12.05 16.24
N GLU A 33 -4.98 10.87 15.68
CA GLU A 33 -4.14 10.74 14.50
C GLU A 33 -4.96 10.80 13.21
N VAL A 34 -4.34 11.18 12.09
CA VAL A 34 -5.08 11.30 10.81
C VAL A 34 -5.53 9.93 10.29
N ARG A 35 -4.82 8.87 10.70
CA ARG A 35 -5.13 7.48 10.37
C ARG A 35 -5.70 6.76 11.58
N SER A 36 -6.80 6.04 11.35
CA SER A 36 -7.38 5.21 12.38
C SER A 36 -6.67 3.86 12.40
N ASP A 37 -5.96 3.54 13.48
CA ASP A 37 -5.55 2.17 13.80
C ASP A 37 -6.76 1.38 14.36
N ARG A 38 -7.83 1.30 13.56
CA ARG A 38 -8.95 0.42 13.88
C ARG A 38 -8.56 -0.96 13.36
N GLY A 39 -8.34 -1.88 14.31
CA GLY A 39 -8.33 -3.30 14.04
C GLY A 39 -9.54 -3.69 13.19
N LEU A 40 -9.36 -4.72 12.38
CA LEU A 40 -10.37 -5.17 11.44
C LEU A 40 -11.68 -5.52 12.18
N LYS A 41 -12.84 -5.01 11.74
CA LYS A 41 -14.12 -5.19 12.44
C LYS A 41 -14.33 -6.68 12.80
N GLN A 42 -14.60 -6.96 14.08
CA GLN A 42 -14.80 -8.30 14.66
C GLN A 42 -13.61 -9.28 14.51
N ARG A 43 -12.37 -8.78 14.51
CA ARG A 43 -11.17 -9.62 14.54
C ARG A 43 -10.17 -9.12 15.57
N ASP A 44 -9.33 -10.04 16.03
CA ASP A 44 -8.22 -9.71 16.92
C ASP A 44 -7.30 -8.67 16.28
N ARG A 45 -6.73 -7.80 17.11
CA ARG A 45 -5.88 -6.68 16.68
C ARG A 45 -4.64 -7.13 15.89
N GLU A 46 -4.26 -8.39 16.00
CA GLU A 46 -3.11 -9.00 15.33
C GLU A 46 -3.51 -9.85 14.10
N PHE A 47 -4.76 -9.79 13.65
CA PHE A 47 -5.19 -10.58 12.50
C PHE A 47 -4.54 -10.08 11.19
N ILE A 48 -3.76 -10.95 10.55
CA ILE A 48 -3.12 -10.68 9.25
C ILE A 48 -4.03 -11.15 8.11
N ARG A 49 -4.30 -10.28 7.13
CA ARG A 49 -4.93 -10.67 5.86
C ARG A 49 -3.87 -11.02 4.84
N THR A 50 -3.93 -12.23 4.29
CA THR A 50 -3.12 -12.60 3.13
C THR A 50 -3.85 -12.25 1.84
N ALA A 51 -3.16 -11.59 0.92
CA ALA A 51 -3.62 -11.38 -0.45
C ALA A 51 -2.63 -12.03 -1.43
N PRO A 52 -3.11 -12.70 -2.50
CA PRO A 52 -2.21 -13.26 -3.50
C PRO A 52 -1.46 -12.13 -4.22
N CYS A 53 -0.16 -12.33 -4.43
CA CYS A 53 0.67 -11.49 -5.25
C CYS A 53 0.88 -12.19 -6.61
N PRO A 54 0.21 -11.75 -7.69
CA PRO A 54 0.43 -12.34 -9.01
C PRO A 54 1.83 -12.00 -9.53
N PRO A 55 2.39 -12.80 -10.47
CA PRO A 55 3.75 -12.64 -10.98
C PRO A 55 4.12 -11.22 -11.45
N GLN A 56 3.18 -10.54 -12.10
CA GLN A 56 3.39 -9.18 -12.61
C GLN A 56 3.55 -8.18 -11.46
N LEU A 57 2.72 -8.30 -10.41
CA LEU A 57 2.83 -7.47 -9.23
C LEU A 57 4.14 -7.77 -8.47
N ALA A 58 4.49 -9.05 -8.37
CA ALA A 58 5.73 -9.47 -7.73
C ALA A 58 6.95 -8.86 -8.40
N ALA A 59 7.02 -8.88 -9.74
CA ALA A 59 8.10 -8.25 -10.50
C ALA A 59 8.20 -6.75 -10.20
N ILE A 60 7.09 -6.01 -10.27
CA ILE A 60 7.04 -4.57 -9.97
C ILE A 60 7.56 -4.28 -8.56
N LEU A 61 7.13 -5.04 -7.56
CA LEU A 61 7.53 -4.84 -6.17
C LEU A 61 9.00 -5.20 -5.93
N LEU A 62 9.52 -6.22 -6.60
CA LEU A 62 10.94 -6.60 -6.52
C LEU A 62 11.84 -5.57 -7.19
N ASP A 63 11.43 -5.02 -8.34
CA ASP A 63 12.19 -3.99 -9.03
C ASP A 63 12.17 -2.68 -8.24
N TYR A 64 11.03 -2.29 -7.68
CA TYR A 64 10.93 -1.14 -6.79
C TYR A 64 11.88 -1.23 -5.58
N GLN A 65 12.07 -2.42 -5.00
CA GLN A 65 13.01 -2.62 -3.89
C GLN A 65 14.49 -2.51 -4.28
N LYS A 66 14.82 -2.66 -5.57
CA LYS A 66 16.19 -2.53 -6.07
C LYS A 66 16.57 -1.08 -6.37
N GLU A 67 15.59 -0.18 -6.41
CA GLU A 67 15.84 1.24 -6.64
C GLU A 67 16.81 1.79 -5.57
N PRO A 68 17.82 2.58 -5.94
CA PRO A 68 18.86 3.04 -5.02
C PRO A 68 18.30 3.93 -3.90
N ASP A 69 17.18 4.60 -4.15
CA ASP A 69 16.50 5.48 -3.20
C ASP A 69 15.46 4.73 -2.34
N PHE A 70 15.28 3.42 -2.54
CA PHE A 70 14.32 2.64 -1.78
C PHE A 70 14.71 2.57 -0.31
N LYS A 71 13.82 3.09 0.55
CA LYS A 71 13.94 3.04 2.00
C LYS A 71 12.61 2.61 2.60
N PRO A 72 12.51 1.41 3.18
CA PRO A 72 11.28 1.01 3.85
C PRO A 72 11.04 1.89 5.08
N GLY A 73 9.77 2.13 5.40
CA GLY A 73 9.40 2.81 6.63
C GLY A 73 9.80 2.03 7.89
N PRO A 74 9.69 2.66 9.08
CA PRO A 74 10.11 2.06 10.36
C PRO A 74 9.48 0.69 10.64
N ASP A 75 8.25 0.46 10.19
CA ASP A 75 7.55 -0.82 10.37
C ASP A 75 7.54 -1.67 9.09
N GLY A 76 8.43 -1.41 8.14
CA GLY A 76 8.53 -2.16 6.89
C GLY A 76 7.53 -1.71 5.81
N GLN A 77 6.98 -0.51 5.92
CA GLN A 77 6.09 0.02 4.88
C GLN A 77 6.84 0.24 3.58
N LEU A 78 6.27 -0.24 2.47
CA LEU A 78 6.86 -0.13 1.13
C LEU A 78 6.91 1.31 0.63
N PHE A 79 5.85 2.07 0.85
CA PHE A 79 5.67 3.38 0.25
C PHE A 79 5.61 4.46 1.35
N THR A 80 6.68 5.24 1.43
CA THR A 80 6.86 6.33 2.38
C THR A 80 7.20 7.62 1.63
N ARG A 81 7.03 8.76 2.31
CA ARG A 81 7.59 10.04 1.87
C ARG A 81 9.06 10.12 2.28
N SER A 82 9.76 11.13 1.76
CA SER A 82 11.16 11.41 2.07
C SER A 82 11.42 11.72 3.56
N ASP A 83 10.39 12.07 4.33
CA ASP A 83 10.43 12.28 5.77
C ASP A 83 10.05 11.01 6.57
N GLU A 84 10.10 9.84 5.94
CA GLU A 84 9.77 8.52 6.53
C GLU A 84 8.31 8.35 6.98
N ASN A 85 7.49 9.39 6.80
CA ASN A 85 6.06 9.33 7.04
C ASN A 85 5.34 8.60 5.91
N LEU A 86 4.17 8.04 6.22
CA LEU A 86 3.37 7.37 5.21
C LEU A 86 2.82 8.36 4.16
N LEU A 87 2.60 7.86 2.93
CA LEU A 87 1.97 8.65 1.88
C LEU A 87 0.57 9.14 2.31
N ALA A 88 0.31 10.43 2.06
CA ALA A 88 -1.01 11.00 2.19
C ALA A 88 -1.98 10.39 1.17
N GLU A 89 -3.24 10.23 1.54
CA GLU A 89 -4.26 9.63 0.67
C GLU A 89 -4.44 10.43 -0.64
N CYS A 90 -4.38 11.76 -0.56
CA CYS A 90 -4.48 12.62 -1.75
C CYS A 90 -3.32 12.38 -2.74
N THR A 91 -2.12 12.06 -2.24
CA THR A 91 -0.98 11.71 -3.10
C THR A 91 -1.23 10.40 -3.84
N ILE A 92 -1.68 9.37 -3.13
CA ILE A 92 -2.02 8.06 -3.74
C ILE A 92 -3.11 8.25 -4.79
N ARG A 93 -4.17 8.99 -4.45
CA ARG A 93 -5.29 9.24 -5.37
C ARG A 93 -4.86 10.01 -6.61
N ARG A 94 -4.02 11.04 -6.45
CA ARG A 94 -3.50 11.83 -7.59
C ARG A 94 -2.66 10.96 -8.51
N VAL A 95 -1.67 10.24 -7.96
CA VAL A 95 -0.83 9.32 -8.75
C VAL A 95 -1.67 8.28 -9.49
N PHE A 96 -2.69 7.73 -8.84
CA PHE A 96 -3.58 6.76 -9.49
C PHE A 96 -4.41 7.38 -10.61
N HIS A 97 -4.92 8.60 -10.42
CA HIS A 97 -5.64 9.33 -11.46
C HIS A 97 -4.75 9.64 -12.66
N ASP A 98 -3.53 10.10 -12.42
CA ASP A 98 -2.54 10.41 -13.45
C ASP A 98 -2.20 9.13 -14.25
N ALA A 99 -1.87 8.04 -13.56
CA ALA A 99 -1.58 6.75 -14.19
C ALA A 99 -2.75 6.20 -15.01
N ARG A 100 -4.00 6.36 -14.52
CA ARG A 100 -5.19 6.01 -15.30
C ARG A 100 -5.26 6.83 -16.58
N SER A 101 -5.04 8.14 -16.51
CA SER A 101 -5.13 9.04 -17.66
C SER A 101 -4.09 8.75 -18.74
N GLU A 102 -2.93 8.22 -18.36
CA GLU A 102 -1.87 7.81 -19.28
C GLU A 102 -2.13 6.44 -19.92
N THR A 103 -2.87 5.57 -19.22
CA THR A 103 -3.07 4.17 -19.65
C THR A 103 -4.37 3.96 -20.42
N PHE A 104 -5.45 4.61 -20.00
CA PHE A 104 -6.80 4.32 -20.48
C PHE A 104 -7.28 5.30 -21.55
N SER A 105 -8.17 4.82 -22.42
CA SER A 105 -8.82 5.69 -23.40
C SER A 105 -9.74 6.71 -22.74
N SER A 106 -10.05 7.81 -23.43
CA SER A 106 -10.99 8.83 -22.95
C SER A 106 -12.39 8.28 -22.64
N ASN A 107 -12.76 7.12 -23.18
CA ASN A 107 -14.03 6.47 -22.88
C ASN A 107 -13.95 5.62 -21.60
N ASP A 108 -12.85 4.91 -21.39
CA ASP A 108 -12.63 4.08 -20.20
C ASP A 108 -12.46 4.94 -18.94
N LEU A 109 -11.87 6.13 -19.07
CA LEU A 109 -11.72 7.10 -17.97
C LEU A 109 -13.04 7.63 -17.42
N LYS A 110 -14.13 7.55 -18.19
CA LYS A 110 -15.47 7.96 -17.73
C LYS A 110 -16.14 6.90 -16.86
N THR A 111 -15.57 5.69 -16.80
CA THR A 111 -16.06 4.61 -15.97
C THR A 111 -15.52 4.77 -14.55
N PRO A 112 -16.38 4.70 -13.51
CA PRO A 112 -15.98 4.88 -12.11
C PRO A 112 -14.90 3.91 -11.64
#